data_AF-A0A9X4H3J7-F1
#
_entry.id   AF-A0A9X4H3J7-F1
#
_cell.length_a   1.000
_cell.length_b   1.000
_cell.length_c   1.000
_cell.angle_alpha   90.00
_cell.angle_beta   90.00
_cell.angle_gamma   90.00
#
_symmetry.space_group_name_H-M   'P 1'
#
loop_
_entity.id
_entity.type
_entity.pdbx_description
1 polymer ?
#
loop_
_entity_poly.entity_id
_entity_poly.type
_entity_poly.pdbx_seq_one_letter_code
_entity_poly.pdbx_strand_id
1 'polypeptide(L)'
;MNTAKEQLPEEKPASNLGNKDEHREFATTLEQYLDSVDESVFEENEKKTEKNIETRLQKVLLDRSLTDYGGVRNLDQAVETFLLSLLSMQGNQGLNSIKGMLYLKIAWLYRYKKNEAKESYYIEKALLSLMSAYKNEVFQEAQKEINITYLIAVLYFRTGKYPEAARWLERILRRQNKSVQPAVAKQARELWAEVRQILRKTK
;
A
#
# COMPACT_ATOMS: atom_id res chain seq x y z
N MET A 1 24.52 45.24 -14.02
CA MET A 1 24.83 44.36 -15.18
C MET A 1 25.61 43.19 -14.63
N ASN A 2 25.17 41.93 -14.54
CA ASN A 2 24.11 41.19 -15.21
C ASN A 2 23.43 40.24 -14.22
N THR A 3 22.10 40.19 -14.27
CA THR A 3 21.24 39.15 -13.71
C THR A 3 21.37 37.88 -14.57
N ALA A 4 21.90 36.80 -14.01
CA ALA A 4 21.80 35.47 -14.61
C ALA A 4 20.39 34.93 -14.35
N LYS A 5 19.57 34.87 -15.41
CA LYS A 5 18.32 34.12 -15.42
C LYS A 5 18.65 32.64 -15.42
N GLU A 6 18.33 31.98 -14.32
CA GLU A 6 18.27 30.53 -14.18
C GLU A 6 17.13 30.02 -15.09
N GLN A 7 17.49 29.43 -16.23
CA GLN A 7 16.53 28.76 -17.11
C GLN A 7 16.19 27.40 -16.51
N LEU A 8 14.97 27.27 -15.98
CA LEU A 8 14.35 25.99 -15.66
C LEU A 8 14.37 25.10 -16.92
N PRO A 9 14.68 23.79 -16.80
CA PRO A 9 14.57 22.89 -17.94
C PRO A 9 13.10 22.75 -18.35
N GLU A 10 12.84 22.92 -19.64
CA GLU A 10 11.52 22.84 -20.27
C GLU A 10 10.76 21.58 -19.84
N GLU A 11 9.57 21.79 -19.27
CA GLU A 11 8.60 20.73 -19.00
C GLU A 11 8.25 20.05 -20.33
N LYS A 12 8.59 18.77 -20.46
CA LYS A 12 8.09 17.93 -21.56
C LYS A 12 6.56 18.01 -21.58
N PRO A 13 5.93 18.19 -22.75
CA PRO A 13 4.49 18.30 -22.84
C PRO A 13 3.82 17.03 -22.32
N ALA A 14 2.79 17.21 -21.49
CA ALA A 14 1.97 16.17 -20.89
C ALA A 14 1.13 15.42 -21.95
N SER A 15 1.77 14.67 -22.85
CA SER A 15 1.14 14.04 -24.01
C SER A 15 0.69 12.59 -23.79
N ASN A 16 0.59 12.11 -22.54
CA ASN A 16 0.11 10.75 -22.23
C ASN A 16 -0.91 10.72 -21.07
N LEU A 17 -1.68 11.80 -20.92
CA LEU A 17 -2.89 11.76 -20.08
C LEU A 17 -3.99 11.04 -20.87
N GLY A 18 -3.93 9.70 -20.90
CA GLY A 18 -5.05 8.87 -21.33
C GLY A 18 -6.36 9.32 -20.65
N ASN A 19 -7.49 9.09 -21.32
CA ASN A 19 -8.79 9.55 -20.86
C ASN A 19 -8.99 9.14 -19.39
N LYS A 20 -9.13 10.11 -18.48
CA LYS A 20 -9.16 9.86 -17.03
C LYS A 20 -10.25 8.87 -16.63
N ASP A 21 -11.35 8.84 -17.38
CA ASP A 21 -12.45 7.93 -17.13
C ASP A 21 -12.08 6.47 -17.43
N GLU A 22 -11.26 6.19 -18.45
CA GLU A 22 -10.82 4.83 -18.80
C GLU A 22 -9.96 4.21 -17.70
N HIS A 23 -9.01 4.98 -17.13
CA HIS A 23 -8.17 4.51 -16.03
C HIS A 23 -8.98 4.20 -14.76
N ARG A 24 -9.98 5.03 -14.47
CA ARG A 24 -10.86 4.86 -13.31
C ARG A 24 -11.77 3.64 -13.48
N GLU A 25 -12.35 3.46 -14.66
CA GLU A 25 -13.20 2.31 -14.99
C GLU A 25 -12.41 1.02 -14.92
N PHE A 26 -11.23 0.99 -15.53
CA PHE A 26 -10.38 -0.19 -15.49
C PHE A 26 -9.88 -0.51 -14.08
N ALA A 27 -9.52 0.49 -13.28
CA ALA A 27 -9.23 0.30 -11.86
C ALA A 27 -10.42 -0.37 -11.14
N THR A 28 -11.65 0.07 -11.40
CA THR A 28 -12.86 -0.53 -10.81
C THR A 28 -13.01 -2.01 -11.22
N THR A 29 -12.77 -2.34 -12.48
CA THR A 29 -12.78 -3.74 -12.96
C THR A 29 -11.71 -4.59 -12.27
N LEU A 30 -10.49 -4.06 -12.11
CA LEU A 30 -9.42 -4.75 -11.39
C LEU A 30 -9.79 -5.02 -9.93
N GLU A 31 -10.42 -4.05 -9.26
CA GLU A 31 -10.88 -4.21 -7.88
C GLU A 31 -11.92 -5.32 -7.75
N GLN A 32 -12.93 -5.32 -8.62
CA GLN A 32 -13.96 -6.36 -8.66
C GLN A 32 -13.34 -7.75 -8.91
N TYR A 33 -12.37 -7.83 -9.82
CA TYR A 33 -11.65 -9.06 -10.09
C TYR A 33 -10.89 -9.54 -8.85
N LEU A 34 -10.05 -8.67 -8.26
CA LEU A 34 -9.26 -9.00 -7.07
C LEU A 34 -10.14 -9.45 -5.89
N ASP A 35 -11.34 -8.88 -5.74
CA ASP A 35 -12.27 -9.25 -4.68
C ASP A 35 -13.02 -10.56 -4.94
N SER A 36 -13.21 -10.93 -6.21
CA SER A 36 -13.85 -12.20 -6.61
C SER A 36 -12.92 -13.41 -6.55
N VAL A 37 -11.61 -13.17 -6.52
CA VAL A 37 -10.59 -14.22 -6.61
C VAL A 37 -10.28 -14.78 -5.23
N ASP A 38 -10.53 -16.08 -5.08
CA ASP A 38 -10.02 -16.84 -3.93
C ASP A 38 -8.56 -17.21 -4.16
N GLU A 39 -7.66 -16.55 -3.42
CA GLU A 39 -6.21 -16.82 -3.52
C GLU A 39 -5.82 -18.24 -3.06
N SER A 40 -6.65 -18.92 -2.26
CA SER A 40 -6.36 -20.26 -1.75
C SER A 40 -6.38 -21.36 -2.82
N VAL A 41 -6.98 -21.07 -3.97
CA VAL A 41 -7.13 -22.00 -5.10
C VAL A 41 -5.89 -22.00 -6.01
N PHE A 42 -4.93 -21.11 -5.79
CA PHE A 42 -3.76 -20.99 -6.65
C PHE A 42 -2.70 -22.06 -6.34
N GLU A 43 -2.41 -22.89 -7.34
CA GLU A 43 -1.37 -23.91 -7.27
C GLU A 43 0.05 -23.31 -7.35
N GLU A 44 0.95 -23.79 -6.49
CA GLU A 44 2.34 -23.38 -6.39
C GLU A 44 3.22 -24.08 -7.45
N ASN A 45 3.46 -23.43 -8.59
CA ASN A 45 4.52 -23.85 -9.51
C ASN A 45 4.95 -22.65 -10.37
N GLU A 46 6.21 -22.24 -10.27
CA GLU A 46 6.78 -21.03 -10.90
C GLU A 46 6.52 -20.93 -12.42
N LYS A 47 6.67 -22.03 -13.17
CA LYS A 47 6.35 -22.06 -14.62
C LYS A 47 4.85 -22.01 -14.91
N LYS A 48 4.03 -22.52 -13.98
CA LYS A 48 2.57 -22.40 -14.02
C LYS A 48 2.14 -20.99 -13.61
N THR A 49 2.89 -20.32 -12.73
CA THR A 49 2.62 -18.96 -12.23
C THR A 49 2.72 -17.92 -13.34
N GLU A 50 3.77 -17.95 -14.16
CA GLU A 50 3.88 -17.04 -15.32
C GLU A 50 2.71 -17.22 -16.30
N LYS A 51 2.41 -18.47 -16.68
CA LYS A 51 1.30 -18.79 -17.57
C LYS A 51 -0.07 -18.42 -16.97
N ASN A 52 -0.22 -18.57 -15.65
CA ASN A 52 -1.42 -18.15 -14.92
C ASN A 52 -1.56 -16.63 -14.90
N ILE A 53 -0.48 -15.89 -14.65
CA ILE A 53 -0.47 -14.42 -14.69
C ILE A 53 -0.83 -13.95 -16.10
N GLU A 54 -0.22 -14.53 -17.13
CA GLU A 54 -0.55 -14.21 -18.53
C GLU A 54 -2.02 -14.47 -18.84
N THR A 55 -2.56 -15.63 -18.43
CA THR A 55 -3.99 -15.95 -18.65
C THR A 55 -4.92 -14.97 -17.93
N ARG A 56 -4.56 -14.54 -16.70
CA ARG A 56 -5.35 -13.55 -15.94
C ARG A 56 -5.28 -12.16 -16.57
N LEU A 57 -4.07 -11.75 -16.95
CA LEU A 57 -3.84 -10.49 -17.64
C LEU A 57 -4.60 -10.48 -18.98
N GLN A 58 -4.57 -11.56 -19.75
CA GLN A 58 -5.37 -11.67 -20.98
C GLN A 58 -6.87 -11.54 -20.70
N LYS A 59 -7.40 -12.22 -19.66
CA LYS A 59 -8.82 -12.10 -19.28
C LYS A 59 -9.24 -10.68 -18.93
N VAL A 60 -8.36 -9.94 -18.25
CA VAL A 60 -8.66 -8.60 -17.73
C VAL A 60 -8.34 -7.52 -18.77
N LEU A 61 -7.30 -7.69 -19.59
CA LEU A 61 -6.80 -6.72 -20.57
C LEU A 61 -7.36 -6.91 -21.99
N LEU A 62 -8.26 -7.87 -22.22
CA LEU A 62 -8.78 -8.23 -23.56
C LEU A 62 -9.20 -7.02 -24.39
N ASP A 63 -9.84 -6.04 -23.77
CA ASP A 63 -10.35 -4.83 -24.44
C ASP A 63 -9.49 -3.58 -24.19
N ARG A 64 -8.31 -3.74 -23.58
CA ARG A 64 -7.48 -2.61 -23.17
C ARG A 64 -6.29 -2.38 -24.10
N SER A 65 -6.16 -1.15 -24.57
CA SER A 65 -4.99 -0.71 -25.33
C SER A 65 -3.73 -0.70 -24.46
N LEU A 66 -2.60 -1.04 -25.08
CA LEU A 66 -1.29 -0.96 -24.45
C LEU A 66 -1.04 0.48 -23.98
N THR A 67 -0.97 0.64 -22.66
CA THR A 67 -0.77 1.93 -22.02
C THR A 67 0.66 2.02 -21.48
N ASP A 68 1.34 3.14 -21.75
CA ASP A 68 2.63 3.45 -21.16
C ASP A 68 2.49 4.07 -19.75
N TYR A 69 3.06 3.42 -18.74
CA TYR A 69 3.10 3.89 -17.35
C TYR A 69 4.47 4.45 -16.93
N GLY A 70 5.41 4.64 -17.87
CA GLY A 70 6.77 5.11 -17.60
C GLY A 70 6.88 6.59 -17.25
N GLY A 71 5.84 7.39 -17.51
CA GLY A 71 5.80 8.84 -17.27
C GLY A 71 5.21 9.25 -15.91
N VAL A 72 4.99 10.57 -15.77
CA VAL A 72 4.24 11.14 -14.64
C VAL A 72 2.81 10.62 -14.68
N ARG A 73 2.35 10.04 -13.56
CA ARG A 73 1.01 9.46 -13.44
C ARG A 73 0.08 10.39 -12.68
N ASN A 74 -1.15 10.49 -13.17
CA ASN A 74 -2.24 11.02 -12.35
C ASN A 74 -2.69 9.99 -11.29
N LEU A 75 -3.59 10.39 -10.39
CA LEU A 75 -4.05 9.51 -9.30
C LEU A 75 -4.72 8.22 -9.79
N ASP A 76 -5.51 8.28 -10.87
CA ASP A 76 -6.18 7.10 -11.44
C ASP A 76 -5.16 6.12 -12.04
N GLN A 77 -4.24 6.61 -12.86
CA GLN A 77 -3.13 5.83 -13.40
C GLN A 77 -2.28 5.21 -12.29
N ALA A 78 -2.02 5.95 -11.21
CA ALA A 78 -1.27 5.44 -10.08
C ALA A 78 -2.01 4.30 -9.36
N VAL A 79 -3.30 4.47 -9.05
CA VAL A 79 -4.12 3.43 -8.41
C VAL A 79 -4.09 2.17 -9.26
N GLU A 80 -4.34 2.34 -10.54
CA GLU A 80 -4.40 1.25 -11.50
C GLU A 80 -3.08 0.47 -11.61
N THR A 81 -1.93 1.16 -11.66
CA THR A 81 -0.62 0.48 -11.67
C THR A 81 -0.36 -0.34 -10.41
N PHE A 82 -0.82 0.12 -9.24
CA PHE A 82 -0.69 -0.66 -8.01
C PHE A 82 -1.65 -1.86 -7.99
N LEU A 83 -2.85 -1.73 -8.55
CA LEU A 83 -3.79 -2.85 -8.71
C LEU A 83 -3.25 -3.91 -9.68
N LEU A 84 -2.64 -3.50 -10.80
CA LEU A 84 -1.93 -4.40 -11.71
C LEU A 84 -0.76 -5.11 -11.01
N SER A 85 -0.01 -4.41 -10.15
CA SER A 85 1.04 -5.03 -9.34
C SER A 85 0.49 -6.05 -8.33
N LEU A 86 -0.68 -5.81 -7.76
CA LEU A 86 -1.34 -6.78 -6.87
C LEU A 86 -1.81 -8.00 -7.66
N LEU A 87 -2.40 -7.78 -8.83
CA LEU A 87 -2.82 -8.84 -9.75
C LEU A 87 -1.66 -9.74 -10.16
N SER A 88 -0.50 -9.16 -10.50
CA SER A 88 0.70 -9.94 -10.87
C SER A 88 1.28 -10.73 -9.70
N MET A 89 0.98 -10.35 -8.46
CA MET A 89 1.43 -11.05 -7.26
C MET A 89 0.50 -12.20 -6.83
N GLN A 90 -0.67 -12.35 -7.43
CA GLN A 90 -1.61 -13.42 -7.09
C GLN A 90 -1.03 -14.80 -7.44
N GLY A 91 -1.20 -15.78 -6.55
CA GLY A 91 -0.70 -17.15 -6.75
C GLY A 91 0.83 -17.29 -6.70
N ASN A 92 1.53 -16.28 -6.19
CA ASN A 92 2.92 -16.38 -5.75
C ASN A 92 2.92 -16.21 -4.22
N GLN A 93 3.91 -16.79 -3.52
CA GLN A 93 4.23 -16.49 -2.12
C GLN A 93 4.82 -15.08 -1.97
N GLY A 94 4.33 -14.10 -2.75
CA GLY A 94 4.72 -12.71 -2.63
C GLY A 94 4.51 -12.29 -1.18
N LEU A 95 5.58 -11.76 -0.56
CA LEU A 95 5.59 -11.39 0.84
C LEU A 95 4.34 -10.54 1.15
N ASN A 96 3.55 -10.96 2.12
CA ASN A 96 2.41 -10.22 2.63
C ASN A 96 2.82 -8.81 3.09
N SER A 97 4.08 -8.61 3.47
CA SER A 97 4.64 -7.29 3.74
C SER A 97 4.59 -6.40 2.49
N ILE A 98 4.94 -6.92 1.31
CA ILE A 98 4.86 -6.20 0.04
C ILE A 98 3.39 -5.96 -0.34
N LYS A 99 2.52 -6.97 -0.26
CA LYS A 99 1.08 -6.80 -0.53
C LYS A 99 0.47 -5.72 0.37
N GLY A 100 0.77 -5.75 1.67
CA GLY A 100 0.33 -4.76 2.64
C GLY A 100 0.79 -3.34 2.30
N MET A 101 2.04 -3.19 1.84
CA MET A 101 2.55 -1.90 1.38
C MET A 101 1.87 -1.40 0.09
N LEU A 102 1.54 -2.29 -0.85
CA LEU A 102 0.80 -1.92 -2.06
C LEU A 102 -0.61 -1.43 -1.72
N TYR A 103 -1.34 -2.18 -0.87
CA TYR A 103 -2.65 -1.74 -0.37
C TYR A 103 -2.58 -0.40 0.35
N LEU A 104 -1.54 -0.17 1.16
CA LEU A 104 -1.35 1.10 1.85
C LEU A 104 -1.12 2.28 0.87
N LYS A 105 -0.34 2.06 -0.19
CA LYS A 105 -0.14 3.08 -1.25
C LYS A 105 -1.46 3.41 -1.95
N ILE A 106 -2.28 2.41 -2.25
CA ILE A 106 -3.61 2.62 -2.84
C ILE A 106 -4.51 3.42 -1.89
N ALA A 107 -4.51 3.09 -0.59
CA ALA A 107 -5.26 3.85 0.40
C ALA A 107 -4.86 5.35 0.42
N TRP A 108 -3.56 5.65 0.33
CA TRP A 108 -3.10 7.04 0.26
C TRP A 108 -3.54 7.75 -1.01
N LEU A 109 -3.57 7.06 -2.16
CA LEU A 109 -4.10 7.64 -3.39
C LEU A 109 -5.59 7.97 -3.25
N TYR A 110 -6.39 7.07 -2.65
CA TYR A 110 -7.80 7.35 -2.39
C TYR A 110 -8.02 8.48 -1.38
N ARG A 111 -7.11 8.66 -0.41
CA ARG A 111 -7.10 9.85 0.45
C ARG A 111 -6.94 11.13 -0.37
N TYR A 112 -5.98 11.19 -1.29
CA TYR A 112 -5.81 12.35 -2.17
C TYR A 112 -7.01 12.58 -3.08
N LYS A 113 -7.72 11.51 -3.46
CA LYS A 113 -8.99 11.56 -4.19
C LYS A 113 -10.21 11.91 -3.31
N LYS A 114 -10.04 12.08 -2.00
CA LYS A 114 -11.12 12.31 -1.01
C LYS A 114 -12.19 11.22 -1.01
N ASN A 115 -11.81 9.97 -1.30
CA ASN A 115 -12.71 8.82 -1.26
C ASN A 115 -12.44 8.02 0.03
N GLU A 116 -13.13 8.41 1.10
CA GLU A 116 -12.95 7.81 2.44
C GLU A 116 -13.34 6.33 2.50
N ALA A 117 -14.39 5.94 1.76
CA ALA A 117 -14.84 4.55 1.71
C ALA A 117 -13.75 3.63 1.13
N LYS A 118 -13.17 4.03 0.00
CA LYS A 118 -12.05 3.29 -0.61
C LYS A 118 -10.77 3.39 0.21
N GLU A 119 -10.47 4.54 0.80
CA GLU A 119 -9.33 4.65 1.72
C GLU A 119 -9.45 3.63 2.87
N SER A 120 -10.61 3.58 3.55
CA SER A 120 -10.84 2.66 4.66
C SER A 120 -10.74 1.20 4.20
N TYR A 121 -11.36 0.87 3.06
CA TYR A 121 -11.30 -0.46 2.47
C TYR A 121 -9.85 -0.95 2.28
N TYR A 122 -9.01 -0.10 1.70
CA TYR A 122 -7.60 -0.45 1.46
C TYR A 122 -6.74 -0.43 2.72
N ILE A 123 -7.07 0.40 3.71
CA ILE A 123 -6.42 0.34 5.03
C ILE A 123 -6.68 -1.02 5.69
N GLU A 124 -7.90 -1.54 5.61
CA GLU A 124 -8.23 -2.85 6.18
C GLU A 124 -7.48 -3.99 5.48
N LYS A 125 -7.44 -4.00 4.14
CA LYS A 125 -6.64 -4.97 3.38
C LYS A 125 -5.14 -4.86 3.72
N ALA A 126 -4.60 -3.64 3.80
CA ALA A 126 -3.22 -3.41 4.20
C ALA A 126 -2.94 -3.96 5.60
N LEU A 127 -3.83 -3.71 6.56
CA LEU A 127 -3.72 -4.19 7.92
C LEU A 127 -3.69 -5.73 7.98
N LEU A 128 -4.62 -6.40 7.28
CA LEU A 128 -4.67 -7.87 7.22
C LEU A 128 -3.37 -8.46 6.66
N SER A 129 -2.87 -7.93 5.54
CA SER A 129 -1.62 -8.39 4.95
C SER A 129 -0.41 -8.11 5.86
N LEU A 130 -0.30 -6.92 6.44
CA LEU A 130 0.82 -6.60 7.33
C LEU A 130 0.80 -7.44 8.61
N MET A 131 -0.38 -7.75 9.16
CA MET A 131 -0.50 -8.68 10.29
C MET A 131 -0.08 -10.10 9.92
N SER A 132 -0.48 -10.58 8.74
CA SER A 132 -0.02 -11.88 8.21
C SER A 132 1.50 -11.90 8.05
N ALA A 133 2.07 -10.83 7.50
CA ALA A 133 3.51 -10.66 7.36
C ALA A 133 4.21 -10.72 8.72
N TYR A 134 3.72 -9.95 9.69
CA TYR A 134 4.27 -9.93 11.05
C TYR A 134 4.30 -11.32 11.70
N LYS A 135 3.28 -12.14 11.43
CA LYS A 135 3.14 -13.48 12.02
C LYS A 135 3.97 -14.54 11.30
N ASN A 136 4.03 -14.47 9.97
CA ASN A 136 4.45 -15.59 9.14
C ASN A 136 5.79 -15.36 8.40
N GLU A 137 6.24 -14.10 8.25
CA GLU A 137 7.49 -13.80 7.54
C GLU A 137 8.69 -13.76 8.46
N VAL A 138 9.84 -14.19 7.93
CA VAL A 138 11.15 -14.04 8.59
C VAL A 138 11.77 -12.72 8.16
N PHE A 139 11.84 -11.77 9.09
CA PHE A 139 12.52 -10.49 8.86
C PHE A 139 14.02 -10.64 9.11
N GLN A 140 14.82 -10.60 8.05
CA GLN A 140 16.29 -10.61 8.16
C GLN A 140 16.83 -9.41 8.93
N GLU A 141 16.14 -8.26 8.82
CA GLU A 141 16.49 -7.02 9.50
C GLU A 141 15.43 -6.70 10.56
N ALA A 142 15.83 -6.58 11.83
CA ALA A 142 14.95 -6.17 12.93
C ALA A 142 14.23 -4.84 12.63
N GLN A 143 14.86 -3.97 11.82
CA GLN A 143 14.26 -2.72 11.40
C GLN A 143 13.01 -2.91 10.54
N LYS A 144 12.99 -3.90 9.64
CA LYS A 144 11.82 -4.18 8.79
C LYS A 144 10.64 -4.65 9.64
N GLU A 145 10.91 -5.52 10.61
CA GLU A 145 9.89 -5.95 11.58
C GLU A 145 9.34 -4.75 12.37
N ILE A 146 10.20 -3.87 12.88
CA ILE A 146 9.79 -2.67 13.63
C ILE A 146 8.96 -1.73 12.76
N ASN A 147 9.34 -1.51 11.50
CA ASN A 147 8.59 -0.67 10.56
C ASN A 147 7.18 -1.24 10.31
N ILE A 148 7.06 -2.55 10.10
CA ILE A 148 5.77 -3.21 9.92
C ILE A 148 4.92 -3.09 11.19
N THR A 149 5.54 -3.33 12.35
CA THR A 149 4.88 -3.17 13.66
C THR A 149 4.32 -1.76 13.85
N TYR A 150 5.11 -0.74 13.46
CA TYR A 150 4.70 0.67 13.53
C TYR A 150 3.58 0.99 12.54
N LEU A 151 3.66 0.50 11.30
CA LEU A 151 2.60 0.68 10.32
C LEU A 151 1.28 0.07 10.80
N ILE A 152 1.30 -1.15 11.35
CA ILE A 152 0.12 -1.78 11.94
C ILE A 152 -0.50 -0.88 13.01
N ALA A 153 0.30 -0.32 13.93
CA ALA A 153 -0.18 0.61 14.94
C ALA A 153 -0.84 1.86 14.34
N VAL A 154 -0.22 2.48 13.33
CA VAL A 154 -0.77 3.65 12.65
C VAL A 154 -2.09 3.33 11.96
N LEU A 155 -2.21 2.17 11.32
CA LEU A 155 -3.46 1.77 10.64
C LEU A 155 -4.59 1.49 11.63
N TYR A 156 -4.29 0.85 12.78
CA TYR A 156 -5.26 0.73 13.86
C TYR A 156 -5.69 2.09 14.41
N PHE A 157 -4.75 3.01 14.59
CA PHE A 157 -5.05 4.38 15.01
C PHE A 157 -5.98 5.08 14.02
N ARG A 158 -5.68 5.01 12.73
CA ARG A 158 -6.50 5.65 11.67
C ARG A 158 -7.91 5.07 11.56
N THR A 159 -8.09 3.80 11.90
CA THR A 159 -9.40 3.13 11.89
C THR A 159 -10.16 3.26 13.21
N GLY A 160 -9.68 4.11 14.13
CA GLY A 160 -10.32 4.34 15.43
C GLY A 160 -10.17 3.17 16.42
N LYS A 161 -9.40 2.14 16.08
CA LYS A 161 -9.13 0.96 16.90
C LYS A 161 -7.98 1.27 17.87
N TYR A 162 -8.20 2.27 18.73
CA TYR A 162 -7.19 2.82 19.62
C TYR A 162 -6.60 1.80 20.64
N PRO A 163 -7.39 0.86 21.21
CA PRO A 163 -6.84 -0.18 22.10
C PRO A 163 -5.84 -1.09 21.37
N GLU A 164 -6.12 -1.47 20.12
CA GLU A 164 -5.21 -2.23 19.27
C GLU A 164 -3.95 -1.43 18.98
N ALA A 165 -4.10 -0.17 18.57
CA ALA A 165 -2.97 0.73 18.31
C ALA A 165 -2.04 0.83 19.53
N ALA A 166 -2.59 0.99 20.73
CA ALA A 166 -1.82 1.03 21.98
C ALA A 166 -0.97 -0.25 22.19
N ARG A 167 -1.58 -1.43 22.01
CA ARG A 167 -0.89 -2.72 22.16
C ARG A 167 0.29 -2.87 21.21
N TRP A 168 0.14 -2.45 19.95
CA TRP A 168 1.21 -2.49 18.97
C TRP A 168 2.33 -1.49 19.27
N LEU A 169 1.98 -0.28 19.73
CA LEU A 169 2.96 0.73 20.13
C LEU A 169 3.77 0.29 21.35
N GLU A 170 3.13 -0.28 22.36
CA GLU A 170 3.83 -0.84 23.52
C GLU A 170 4.84 -1.91 23.12
N ARG A 171 4.51 -2.75 22.13
CA ARG A 171 5.41 -3.77 21.62
C ARG A 171 6.71 -3.18 21.06
N ILE A 172 6.62 -2.04 20.38
CA ILE A 172 7.78 -1.29 19.87
C ILE A 172 8.57 -0.69 21.04
N LEU A 173 7.87 -0.06 21.99
CA LEU A 173 8.49 0.65 23.10
C LEU A 173 9.21 -0.27 24.09
N ARG A 174 8.74 -1.51 24.26
CA ARG A 174 9.40 -2.53 25.11
C ARG A 174 10.68 -3.08 24.49
N ARG A 175 10.82 -3.04 23.16
CA ARG A 175 11.99 -3.55 22.43
C ARG A 175 13.15 -2.55 22.32
N GLN A 176 13.13 -1.46 23.10
CA GLN A 176 14.17 -0.42 23.09
C GLN A 176 15.51 -0.91 23.70
N ASN A 177 16.16 -1.86 23.04
CA ASN A 177 17.61 -1.94 23.05
C ASN A 177 18.17 -0.86 22.11
N LYS A 178 19.37 -0.35 22.40
CA LYS A 178 20.02 0.82 21.78
C LYS A 178 20.18 0.78 20.23
N SER A 179 19.79 -0.30 19.57
CA SER A 179 19.85 -0.51 18.12
C SER A 179 18.57 -0.17 17.35
N VAL A 180 17.47 0.19 18.02
CA VAL A 180 16.23 0.62 17.35
C VAL A 180 16.43 2.00 16.74
N GLN A 181 16.09 2.17 15.45
CA GLN A 181 16.12 3.47 14.79
C GLN A 181 15.48 4.56 15.66
N PRO A 182 16.25 5.61 16.06
CA PRO A 182 15.76 6.65 16.95
C PRO A 182 14.48 7.34 16.44
N ALA A 183 14.31 7.43 15.11
CA ALA A 183 13.18 8.06 14.47
C ALA A 183 11.85 7.31 14.72
N VAL A 184 11.80 6.00 14.44
CA VAL A 184 10.56 5.21 14.61
C VAL A 184 10.18 5.11 16.09
N ALA A 185 11.16 4.98 16.99
CA ALA A 185 10.91 4.99 18.42
C ALA A 185 10.33 6.34 18.89
N LYS A 186 10.83 7.46 18.37
CA LYS A 186 10.28 8.80 18.66
C LYS A 186 8.82 8.91 18.19
N GLN A 187 8.55 8.57 16.93
CA GLN A 187 7.21 8.59 16.36
C GLN A 187 6.24 7.68 17.12
N ALA A 188 6.68 6.49 17.52
CA ALA A 188 5.87 5.57 18.32
C ALA A 188 5.53 6.15 19.71
N ARG A 189 6.46 6.85 20.37
CA ARG A 189 6.18 7.52 21.66
C ARG A 189 5.16 8.64 21.52
N GLU A 190 5.29 9.45 20.47
CA GLU A 190 4.36 10.56 20.17
C GLU A 190 2.95 10.01 19.92
N LEU A 191 2.81 9.03 19.03
CA LEU A 191 1.51 8.40 18.75
C LEU A 191 0.94 7.69 19.98
N TRP A 192 1.78 7.06 20.80
CA TRP A 192 1.33 6.40 22.03
C TRP A 192 0.79 7.40 23.05
N ALA A 193 1.40 8.59 23.15
CA ALA A 193 0.89 9.67 23.99
C ALA A 193 -0.50 10.14 23.53
N GLU A 194 -0.68 10.30 22.22
CA GLU A 194 -1.96 10.67 21.63
C GLU A 194 -3.05 9.61 21.88
N VAL A 195 -2.74 8.34 21.62
CA VAL A 195 -3.65 7.21 21.89
C VAL A 195 -4.11 7.20 23.35
N ARG A 196 -3.20 7.41 24.32
CA ARG A 196 -3.58 7.46 25.74
C ARG A 196 -4.48 8.65 26.06
N GLN A 197 -4.25 9.81 25.45
CA GLN A 197 -5.11 10.96 25.65
C GLN A 197 -6.53 10.67 25.15
N ILE A 198 -6.66 10.03 23.99
CA ILE A 198 -7.96 9.61 23.43
C ILE A 198 -8.63 8.60 24.37
N LEU A 199 -7.95 7.51 24.72
CA LEU A 199 -8.51 6.47 25.59
C LEU A 199 -8.93 7.00 26.97
N ARG A 200 -8.28 8.03 27.51
CA ARG A 200 -8.68 8.68 28.76
C ARG A 200 -9.93 9.55 28.62
N LYS A 201 -10.14 10.14 27.44
CA LYS A 201 -11.32 10.98 27.14
C LYS A 201 -12.56 10.18 26.79
N THR A 202 -12.39 8.98 26.22
CA THR A 202 -13.49 8.07 25.84
C THR A 202 -13.99 7.21 27.02
N LYS A 203 -13.34 7.32 28.18
CA LYS A 203 -13.67 6.58 29.40
C LYS A 203 -14.46 7.46 30.36
#